data_AF-A0A1Q5BT55-F1
#
_entry.id   AF-A0A1Q5BT55-F1
#
_cell.length_a   1.000
_cell.length_b   1.000
_cell.length_c   1.000
_cell.angle_alpha   90.00
_cell.angle_beta   90.00
_cell.angle_gamma   90.00
#
_symmetry.space_group_name_H-M   'P 1'
#
loop_
_entity.id
_entity.type
_entity.pdbx_description
1 polymer ?
#
loop_
_entity_poly.entity_id
_entity_poly.type
_entity_poly.pdbx_seq_one_letter_code
_entity_poly.pdbx_strand_id
1 'polypeptide(L)'
;MDHGPSVHGGVGSHEMGGAVSLVETWGAVVFIGWAVVMWAAVVVLAFANRGPVRPWLFRTAVVLIGLGVIGQVGHFQEHVAQAGYWVANPYAPAWMTPWGDGLARGMGQVDPAKPALGMEILHLTGNFVFLAGLVGIVQITRRATGHLKSRKWGRMGVWMQGLHGLEHVVLTVSVALGASRAVGLSTWFGAIDPGPALVTYRVWWHFVANLIGTAILAVAVYHLWRERRAVRAGYEEGREGDGGGPGRPARGGAAPGAVWVRGGAPVSSPSGR
;
A
#
# COMPACT_ATOMS: atom_id res chain seq x y z
N MET A 1 4.66 -57.64 24.45
CA MET A 1 4.36 -56.27 24.00
C MET A 1 5.61 -55.81 23.29
N ASP A 2 5.65 -56.04 21.98
CA ASP A 2 6.84 -55.84 21.16
C ASP A 2 6.99 -54.37 20.79
N HIS A 3 8.19 -53.84 21.07
CA HIS A 3 8.61 -52.52 20.61
C HIS A 3 8.93 -52.60 19.12
N GLY A 4 8.04 -52.03 18.29
CA GLY A 4 8.25 -51.90 16.86
C GLY A 4 9.47 -51.02 16.52
N PRO A 5 10.12 -51.27 15.37
CA PRO A 5 11.36 -50.61 15.00
C PRO A 5 11.15 -49.12 14.77
N SER A 6 12.00 -48.33 15.42
CA SER A 6 12.18 -46.90 15.20
C SER A 6 12.50 -46.62 13.74
N VAL A 7 11.53 -46.08 13.01
CA VAL A 7 11.72 -45.52 11.68
C VAL A 7 12.63 -44.31 11.84
N HIS A 8 13.89 -44.47 11.43
CA HIS A 8 14.81 -43.35 11.24
C HIS A 8 14.19 -42.44 10.18
N GLY A 9 13.55 -41.37 10.64
CA GLY A 9 13.10 -40.28 9.80
C GLY A 9 14.32 -39.74 9.06
N GLY A 10 14.36 -40.01 7.75
CA GLY A 10 15.21 -39.31 6.82
C GLY A 10 14.85 -37.84 6.92
N VAL A 11 15.59 -37.11 7.75
CA VAL A 11 15.67 -35.65 7.71
C VAL A 11 16.19 -35.36 6.31
N GLY A 12 15.27 -35.12 5.38
CA GLY A 12 15.59 -34.50 4.12
C GLY A 12 16.27 -33.20 4.47
N SER A 13 17.60 -33.20 4.41
CA SER A 13 18.42 -32.01 4.38
C SER A 13 18.03 -31.25 3.12
N HIS A 14 16.91 -30.53 3.18
CA HIS A 14 16.77 -29.34 2.37
C HIS A 14 18.05 -28.55 2.64
N GLU A 15 18.89 -28.45 1.61
CA GLU A 15 20.13 -27.68 1.60
C GLU A 15 19.82 -26.23 2.02
N MET A 16 19.70 -26.01 3.31
CA MET A 16 19.60 -24.70 3.95
C MET A 16 21.02 -24.12 4.01
N GLY A 17 21.69 -23.93 2.87
CA GLY A 17 23.12 -23.61 2.94
C GLY A 17 23.85 -23.15 1.70
N GLY A 18 23.16 -22.82 0.60
CA GLY A 18 23.80 -22.03 -0.44
C GLY A 18 24.15 -20.65 0.13
N ALA A 19 25.39 -20.19 -0.06
CA ALA A 19 25.74 -18.80 0.24
C ALA A 19 24.77 -17.88 -0.53
N VAL A 20 24.17 -16.90 0.17
CA VAL A 20 23.27 -15.93 -0.46
C VAL A 20 24.03 -15.23 -1.58
N SER A 21 23.47 -15.26 -2.79
CA SER A 21 24.14 -14.71 -3.96
C SER A 21 24.13 -13.18 -3.95
N LEU A 22 25.07 -12.58 -4.68
CA LEU A 22 25.10 -11.13 -4.87
C LEU A 22 23.79 -10.63 -5.51
N VAL A 23 23.19 -11.41 -6.41
CA VAL A 23 21.92 -11.07 -7.08
C VAL A 23 20.76 -11.01 -6.09
N GLU A 24 20.69 -11.96 -5.15
CA GLU A 24 19.66 -12.00 -4.10
C GLU A 24 19.77 -10.81 -3.17
N THR A 25 20.99 -10.48 -2.76
CA THR A 25 21.30 -9.32 -1.91
C THR A 25 20.89 -8.02 -2.61
N TRP A 26 21.30 -7.82 -3.88
CA TRP A 26 20.91 -6.65 -4.66
C TRP A 26 19.41 -6.58 -4.90
N GLY A 27 18.76 -7.71 -5.20
CA GLY A 27 17.31 -7.77 -5.36
C GLY A 27 16.58 -7.29 -4.11
N ALA A 28 16.99 -7.75 -2.93
CA ALA A 28 16.45 -7.32 -1.65
C ALA A 28 16.64 -5.81 -1.42
N VAL A 29 17.85 -5.30 -1.63
CA VAL A 29 18.17 -3.86 -1.48
C VAL A 29 17.35 -3.00 -2.43
N VAL A 30 17.27 -3.39 -3.71
CA VAL A 30 16.49 -2.68 -4.73
C VAL A 30 15.00 -2.69 -4.39
N PHE A 31 14.46 -3.81 -3.90
CA PHE A 31 13.05 -3.90 -3.54
C PHE A 31 12.70 -3.04 -2.32
N ILE A 32 13.57 -2.99 -1.30
CA ILE A 32 13.43 -2.06 -0.17
C ILE A 32 13.55 -0.62 -0.64
N GLY A 33 14.54 -0.31 -1.48
CA GLY A 33 14.72 1.02 -2.07
C GLY A 33 13.50 1.45 -2.88
N TRP A 34 12.87 0.53 -3.61
CA TRP A 34 11.62 0.77 -4.33
C TRP A 34 10.47 1.15 -3.39
N ALA A 35 10.33 0.46 -2.25
CA ALA A 35 9.34 0.85 -1.23
C ALA A 35 9.58 2.28 -0.71
N VAL A 36 10.84 2.66 -0.47
CA VAL A 36 11.19 4.03 -0.07
C VAL A 36 10.81 5.06 -1.15
N VAL A 37 11.13 4.77 -2.42
CA VAL A 37 10.78 5.64 -3.56
C VAL A 37 9.27 5.82 -3.70
N MET A 38 8.51 4.74 -3.51
CA MET A 38 7.04 4.77 -3.51
C MET A 38 6.48 5.70 -2.43
N TRP A 39 7.01 5.63 -1.20
CA TRP A 39 6.59 6.52 -0.13
C TRP A 39 7.04 7.96 -0.34
N ALA A 40 8.22 8.19 -0.93
CA ALA A 40 8.64 9.53 -1.34
C ALA A 40 7.66 10.12 -2.38
N ALA A 41 7.18 9.33 -3.34
CA ALA A 41 6.15 9.76 -4.29
C ALA A 41 4.83 10.13 -3.59
N VAL A 42 4.40 9.36 -2.59
CA VAL A 42 3.23 9.70 -1.75
C VAL A 42 3.42 11.03 -1.04
N VAL A 43 4.61 11.27 -0.47
CA VAL A 43 4.96 12.54 0.20
C VAL A 43 4.91 13.71 -0.78
N VAL A 44 5.47 13.56 -1.98
CA VAL A 44 5.39 14.58 -3.04
C VAL A 44 3.94 14.88 -3.40
N LEU A 45 3.08 13.87 -3.55
CA LEU A 45 1.65 14.07 -3.81
C LEU A 45 0.94 14.75 -2.63
N ALA A 46 1.33 14.45 -1.39
CA ALA A 46 0.81 15.10 -0.20
C ALA A 46 1.16 16.60 -0.17
N PHE A 47 2.40 16.95 -0.51
CA PHE A 47 2.84 18.34 -0.64
C PHE A 47 2.17 19.05 -1.81
N ALA A 48 2.07 18.38 -2.96
CA ALA A 48 1.36 18.88 -4.14
C ALA A 48 -0.12 19.18 -3.86
N ASN A 49 -0.72 18.54 -2.87
CA ASN A 49 -2.09 18.84 -2.46
C ASN A 49 -2.21 20.10 -1.59
N ARG A 50 -1.13 20.56 -0.95
CA ARG A 50 -1.10 21.74 -0.08
C ARG A 50 -0.64 23.02 -0.79
N GLY A 51 -0.02 22.91 -1.96
CA GLY A 51 0.48 24.05 -2.71
C GLY A 51 1.05 23.65 -4.07
N PRO A 52 1.57 24.60 -4.86
CA PRO A 52 2.14 24.32 -6.16
C PRO A 52 3.46 23.54 -6.02
N VAL A 53 3.59 22.46 -6.79
CA VAL A 53 4.86 21.75 -7.02
C VAL A 53 5.25 21.83 -8.48
N ARG A 54 6.53 21.59 -8.79
CA ARG A 54 6.98 21.52 -10.20
C ARG A 54 6.17 20.44 -10.95
N PRO A 55 5.60 20.70 -12.14
CA PRO A 55 4.72 19.75 -12.82
C PRO A 55 5.37 18.39 -13.10
N TRP A 56 6.67 18.35 -13.35
CA TRP A 56 7.39 17.09 -13.57
C TRP A 56 7.43 16.22 -12.31
N LEU A 57 7.61 16.80 -11.11
CA LEU A 57 7.59 16.06 -9.84
C LEU A 57 6.24 15.38 -9.62
N PHE A 58 5.14 16.09 -9.87
CA PHE A 58 3.80 15.53 -9.78
C PHE A 58 3.60 14.38 -10.77
N ARG A 59 3.96 14.58 -12.04
CA ARG A 59 3.82 13.54 -13.09
C ARG A 59 4.66 12.31 -12.75
N THR A 60 5.91 12.50 -12.34
CA THR A 60 6.78 11.41 -11.90
C THR A 60 6.18 10.67 -10.72
N ALA A 61 5.65 11.38 -9.71
CA ALA A 61 5.01 10.74 -8.57
C ALA A 61 3.77 9.92 -8.99
N VAL A 62 2.92 10.45 -9.88
CA VAL A 62 1.77 9.70 -10.43
C VAL A 62 2.22 8.44 -11.18
N VAL A 63 3.28 8.53 -12.00
CA VAL A 63 3.84 7.38 -12.72
C VAL A 63 4.38 6.33 -11.74
N LEU A 64 5.13 6.74 -10.71
CA LEU A 64 5.65 5.83 -9.68
C LEU A 64 4.50 5.10 -8.96
N ILE A 65 3.45 5.82 -8.56
CA ILE A 65 2.25 5.21 -7.98
C ILE A 65 1.62 4.20 -8.93
N GLY A 66 1.52 4.53 -10.23
CA GLY A 66 1.05 3.62 -11.26
C GLY A 66 1.90 2.35 -11.41
N LEU A 67 3.24 2.48 -11.32
CA LEU A 67 4.14 1.32 -11.31
C LEU A 67 3.96 0.45 -10.06
N GLY A 68 3.69 1.06 -8.90
CA GLY A 68 3.36 0.31 -7.68
C GLY A 68 2.09 -0.54 -7.81
N VAL A 69 1.10 -0.09 -8.57
CA VAL A 69 -0.11 -0.89 -8.89
C VAL A 69 0.25 -2.15 -9.67
N ILE A 70 1.22 -2.08 -10.59
CA ILE A 70 1.74 -3.25 -11.30
C ILE A 70 2.46 -4.19 -10.34
N GLY A 71 3.23 -3.65 -9.39
CA GLY A 71 3.86 -4.44 -8.33
C GLY A 71 2.87 -5.28 -7.52
N GLN A 72 1.67 -4.75 -7.25
CA GLN A 72 0.61 -5.51 -6.57
C GLN A 72 0.11 -6.71 -7.39
N VAL A 73 0.12 -6.63 -8.73
CA VAL A 73 -0.23 -7.78 -9.58
C VAL A 73 0.78 -8.90 -9.38
N GLY A 74 2.09 -8.59 -9.40
CA GLY A 74 3.14 -9.58 -9.13
C GLY A 74 3.03 -10.17 -7.72
N HIS A 75 2.80 -9.34 -6.71
CA HIS A 75 2.59 -9.81 -5.33
C HIS A 75 1.37 -10.74 -5.20
N PHE A 76 0.25 -10.40 -5.83
CA PHE A 76 -0.93 -11.27 -5.83
C PHE A 76 -0.70 -12.57 -6.62
N GLN A 77 0.03 -12.52 -7.73
CA GLN A 77 0.42 -13.72 -8.48
C GLN A 77 1.24 -14.69 -7.62
N GLU A 78 2.14 -14.19 -6.78
CA GLU A 78 2.88 -15.01 -5.81
C GLU A 78 1.90 -15.74 -4.87
N HIS A 79 0.95 -15.02 -4.25
CA HIS A 79 -0.04 -15.64 -3.35
C HIS A 79 -0.94 -16.66 -4.06
N VAL A 80 -1.32 -16.42 -5.32
CA VAL A 80 -2.05 -17.38 -6.15
C VAL A 80 -1.20 -18.64 -6.38
N ALA A 81 0.08 -18.49 -6.69
CA ALA A 81 0.99 -19.60 -6.93
C ALA A 81 1.22 -20.42 -5.65
N GLN A 82 1.38 -19.76 -4.50
CA GLN A 82 1.48 -20.42 -3.19
C GLN A 82 0.21 -21.20 -2.84
N ALA A 83 -0.97 -20.61 -3.04
CA ALA A 83 -2.24 -21.29 -2.82
C ALA A 83 -2.42 -22.50 -3.75
N GLY A 84 -2.09 -22.34 -5.04
CA GLY A 84 -2.14 -23.43 -6.02
C GLY A 84 -1.19 -24.57 -5.69
N TYR A 85 0.06 -24.24 -5.30
CA TYR A 85 1.03 -25.22 -4.84
C TYR A 85 0.52 -25.96 -3.59
N TRP A 86 -0.04 -25.24 -2.62
CA TRP A 86 -0.54 -25.81 -1.37
C TRP A 86 -1.71 -26.78 -1.60
N VAL A 87 -2.64 -26.44 -2.50
CA VAL A 87 -3.74 -27.34 -2.90
C VAL A 87 -3.21 -28.64 -3.48
N ALA A 88 -2.15 -28.59 -4.29
CA ALA A 88 -1.51 -29.77 -4.86
C ALA A 88 -0.63 -30.54 -3.85
N ASN A 89 -0.13 -29.87 -2.80
CA ASN A 89 0.87 -30.41 -1.87
C ASN A 89 0.60 -30.02 -0.40
N PRO A 90 -0.54 -30.39 0.20
CA PRO A 90 -0.97 -29.88 1.52
C PRO A 90 -0.11 -30.34 2.71
N TYR A 91 0.82 -31.28 2.49
CA TYR A 91 1.76 -31.79 3.50
C TYR A 91 3.22 -31.48 3.17
N ALA A 92 3.49 -30.78 2.06
CA ALA A 92 4.83 -30.32 1.72
C ALA A 92 5.21 -29.08 2.54
N PRO A 93 6.50 -28.71 2.58
CA PRO A 93 6.90 -27.40 3.08
C PRO A 93 6.22 -26.26 2.31
N ALA A 94 6.09 -25.09 2.94
CA ALA A 94 5.61 -23.90 2.23
C ALA A 94 6.57 -23.61 1.06
N TRP A 95 5.99 -23.35 -0.11
CA TRP A 95 6.73 -23.05 -1.33
C TRP A 95 6.57 -21.58 -1.69
N MET A 96 7.54 -21.05 -2.41
CA MET A 96 7.53 -19.72 -3.00
C MET A 96 8.24 -19.78 -4.36
N THR A 97 7.94 -18.87 -5.27
CA THR A 97 8.68 -18.80 -6.54
C THR A 97 10.17 -18.56 -6.29
N PRO A 98 11.07 -18.96 -7.22
CA PRO A 98 12.51 -18.73 -7.06
C PRO A 98 12.89 -17.26 -6.81
N TRP A 99 12.12 -16.33 -7.35
CA TRP A 99 12.32 -14.89 -7.18
C TRP A 99 11.94 -14.45 -5.76
N GLY A 100 10.79 -14.88 -5.27
CA GLY A 100 10.36 -14.62 -3.90
C GLY A 100 11.35 -15.21 -2.90
N ASP A 101 11.79 -16.45 -3.13
CA ASP A 101 12.76 -17.13 -2.26
C ASP A 101 14.11 -16.43 -2.25
N GLY A 102 14.61 -16.03 -3.43
CA GLY A 102 15.83 -15.24 -3.52
C GLY A 102 15.74 -13.91 -2.78
N LEU A 103 14.62 -13.18 -2.90
CA LEU A 103 14.42 -11.93 -2.18
C LEU A 103 14.35 -12.14 -0.66
N ALA A 104 13.62 -13.16 -0.20
CA ALA A 104 13.52 -13.48 1.22
C ALA A 104 14.87 -13.88 1.81
N ARG A 105 15.67 -14.69 1.11
CA ARG A 105 17.03 -15.04 1.51
C ARG A 105 17.94 -13.82 1.55
N GLY A 106 17.87 -12.94 0.55
CA GLY A 106 18.59 -11.66 0.54
C GLY A 106 18.25 -10.77 1.74
N MET A 107 16.96 -10.67 2.09
CA MET A 107 16.50 -9.92 3.26
C MET A 107 16.85 -10.59 4.59
N GLY A 108 16.92 -11.93 4.61
CA GLY A 108 17.29 -12.72 5.78
C GLY A 108 18.72 -12.51 6.27
N GLN A 109 19.58 -11.90 5.44
CA GLN A 109 20.95 -11.53 5.84
C GLN A 109 21.02 -10.58 7.03
N VAL A 110 19.92 -9.87 7.34
CA VAL A 110 19.82 -9.02 8.54
C VAL A 110 20.06 -9.83 9.82
N ASP A 111 19.57 -11.06 9.88
CA ASP A 111 19.83 -11.99 10.99
C ASP A 111 19.75 -13.45 10.48
N PRO A 112 20.89 -14.03 10.07
CA PRO A 112 20.93 -15.40 9.53
C PRO A 112 20.49 -16.48 10.54
N ALA A 113 20.48 -16.17 11.85
CA ALA A 113 19.98 -17.09 12.86
C ALA A 113 18.44 -17.19 12.87
N LYS A 114 17.75 -16.31 12.13
CA LYS A 114 16.28 -16.22 12.08
C LYS A 114 15.78 -16.35 10.64
N PRO A 115 15.73 -17.55 10.06
CA PRO A 115 15.36 -17.74 8.65
C PRO A 115 13.95 -17.21 8.30
N ALA A 116 13.03 -17.21 9.26
CA ALA A 116 11.69 -16.63 9.07
C ALA A 116 11.71 -15.09 8.90
N LEU A 117 12.74 -14.39 9.41
CA LEU A 117 12.80 -12.93 9.38
C LEU A 117 12.84 -12.39 7.95
N GLY A 118 13.59 -13.04 7.06
CA GLY A 118 13.65 -12.63 5.65
C GLY A 118 12.29 -12.66 4.95
N MET A 119 11.49 -13.69 5.24
CA MET A 119 10.11 -13.80 4.74
C MET A 119 9.20 -12.70 5.30
N GLU A 120 9.29 -12.41 6.59
CA GLU A 120 8.49 -11.34 7.20
C GLU A 120 8.86 -9.96 6.63
N ILE A 121 10.16 -9.67 6.43
CA ILE A 121 10.62 -8.43 5.79
C ILE A 121 10.11 -8.35 4.34
N LEU A 122 10.13 -9.45 3.59
CA LEU A 122 9.63 -9.49 2.21
C LEU A 122 8.16 -9.13 2.14
N HIS A 123 7.33 -9.81 2.95
CA HIS A 123 5.90 -9.50 3.02
C HIS A 123 5.66 -8.07 3.49
N LEU A 124 6.34 -7.62 4.54
CA LEU A 124 6.21 -6.24 5.03
C LEU A 124 6.51 -5.22 3.93
N THR A 125 7.61 -5.41 3.20
CA THR A 125 8.03 -4.53 2.09
C THR A 125 6.98 -4.51 0.98
N GLY A 126 6.50 -5.67 0.53
CA GLY A 126 5.45 -5.79 -0.48
C GLY A 126 4.14 -5.11 -0.05
N ASN A 127 3.73 -5.31 1.21
CA ASN A 127 2.53 -4.68 1.77
C ASN A 127 2.67 -3.15 1.86
N PHE A 128 3.85 -2.62 2.14
CA PHE A 128 4.11 -1.17 2.17
C PHE A 128 4.10 -0.55 0.77
N VAL A 129 4.62 -1.24 -0.25
CA VAL A 129 4.50 -0.81 -1.66
C VAL A 129 3.03 -0.74 -2.07
N PHE A 130 2.25 -1.76 -1.73
CA PHE A 130 0.82 -1.79 -2.03
C PHE A 130 0.06 -0.66 -1.31
N LEU A 131 0.33 -0.46 -0.01
CA LEU A 131 -0.26 0.62 0.76
C LEU A 131 0.07 1.99 0.15
N ALA A 132 1.33 2.22 -0.26
CA ALA A 132 1.74 3.45 -0.93
C ALA A 132 0.94 3.68 -2.23
N GLY A 133 0.70 2.64 -3.02
CA GLY A 133 -0.16 2.71 -4.22
C GLY A 133 -1.57 3.19 -3.91
N LEU A 134 -2.22 2.60 -2.91
CA LEU A 134 -3.57 2.98 -2.47
C LEU A 134 -3.64 4.40 -1.90
N VAL A 135 -2.69 4.77 -1.04
CA VAL A 135 -2.57 6.15 -0.53
C VAL A 135 -2.34 7.12 -1.70
N GLY A 136 -1.50 6.76 -2.67
CA GLY A 136 -1.27 7.52 -3.90
C GLY A 136 -2.57 7.82 -4.66
N ILE A 137 -3.45 6.83 -4.84
CA ILE A 137 -4.78 7.03 -5.46
C ILE A 137 -5.62 8.03 -4.66
N VAL A 138 -5.66 7.90 -3.33
CA VAL A 138 -6.39 8.84 -2.45
C VAL A 138 -5.84 10.27 -2.59
N GLN A 139 -4.52 10.41 -2.70
CA GLN A 139 -3.86 11.72 -2.85
C GLN A 139 -4.08 12.33 -4.23
N ILE A 140 -4.00 11.53 -5.30
CA ILE A 140 -4.26 11.97 -6.68
C ILE A 140 -5.67 12.53 -6.79
N THR A 141 -6.64 11.84 -6.20
CA THR A 141 -8.06 12.23 -6.30
C THR A 141 -8.42 13.40 -5.39
N ARG A 142 -7.55 13.84 -4.48
CA ARG A 142 -7.90 14.75 -3.36
C ARG A 142 -8.42 16.13 -3.78
N ARG A 143 -7.89 16.71 -4.87
CA ARG A 143 -8.31 18.04 -5.37
C ARG A 143 -9.61 18.04 -6.17
N ALA A 144 -10.04 16.88 -6.66
CA ALA A 144 -11.30 16.82 -7.38
C ALA A 144 -12.48 17.14 -6.45
N THR A 145 -13.39 17.98 -6.91
CA THR A 145 -14.64 18.29 -6.21
C THR A 145 -15.62 17.12 -6.32
N GLY A 146 -16.49 16.97 -5.32
CA GLY A 146 -17.53 15.93 -5.30
C GLY A 146 -17.12 14.56 -4.73
N HIS A 147 -18.07 13.63 -4.78
CA HIS A 147 -17.95 12.28 -4.24
C HIS A 147 -17.43 11.31 -5.30
N LEU A 148 -16.11 11.22 -5.44
CA LEU A 148 -15.46 10.27 -6.35
C LEU A 148 -15.50 8.83 -5.80
N LYS A 149 -15.90 7.88 -6.64
CA LYS A 149 -15.89 6.45 -6.29
C LYS A 149 -14.47 5.96 -6.10
N SER A 150 -13.53 6.41 -6.95
CA SER A 150 -12.10 6.07 -6.81
C SER A 150 -11.54 6.42 -5.43
N ARG A 151 -11.90 7.59 -4.88
CA ARG A 151 -11.50 8.02 -3.52
C ARG A 151 -12.12 7.14 -2.44
N LYS A 152 -13.40 6.75 -2.58
CA LYS A 152 -14.08 5.86 -1.63
C LYS A 152 -13.38 4.50 -1.56
N TRP A 153 -13.18 3.85 -2.71
CA TRP A 153 -12.52 2.55 -2.79
C TRP A 153 -11.05 2.63 -2.35
N GLY A 154 -10.33 3.68 -2.75
CA GLY A 154 -8.97 3.93 -2.30
C GLY A 154 -8.85 4.02 -0.78
N ARG A 155 -9.76 4.76 -0.11
CA ARG A 155 -9.78 4.84 1.37
C ARG A 155 -10.08 3.49 2.03
N MET A 156 -11.02 2.73 1.48
CA MET A 156 -11.32 1.39 1.99
C MET A 156 -10.11 0.47 1.85
N GLY A 157 -9.41 0.54 0.72
CA GLY A 157 -8.16 -0.17 0.49
C GLY A 157 -7.08 0.24 1.49
N VAL A 158 -6.89 1.54 1.74
CA VAL A 158 -5.92 2.03 2.73
C VAL A 158 -6.20 1.46 4.13
N TRP A 159 -7.47 1.36 4.53
CA TRP A 159 -7.81 0.78 5.83
C TRP A 159 -7.52 -0.72 5.89
N MET A 160 -8.00 -1.49 4.91
CA MET A 160 -7.79 -2.93 4.84
C MET A 160 -6.29 -3.27 4.77
N GLN A 161 -5.57 -2.61 3.87
CA GLN A 161 -4.14 -2.81 3.67
C GLN A 161 -3.32 -2.26 4.85
N GLY A 162 -3.80 -1.22 5.52
CA GLY A 162 -3.19 -0.68 6.74
C GLY A 162 -3.26 -1.66 7.90
N LEU A 163 -4.41 -2.31 8.12
CA LEU A 163 -4.55 -3.36 9.14
C LEU A 163 -3.69 -4.58 8.84
N HIS A 164 -3.68 -5.04 7.58
CA HIS A 164 -2.84 -6.16 7.15
C HIS A 164 -1.34 -5.81 7.22
N GLY A 165 -0.95 -4.60 6.82
CA GLY A 165 0.42 -4.11 6.95
C GLY A 165 0.86 -4.00 8.42
N LEU A 166 -0.02 -3.54 9.31
CA LEU A 166 0.24 -3.52 10.75
C LEU A 166 0.46 -4.92 11.31
N GLU A 167 -0.32 -5.91 10.86
CA GLU A 167 -0.11 -7.29 11.23
C GLU A 167 1.31 -7.75 10.85
N HIS A 168 1.78 -7.48 9.64
CA HIS A 168 3.14 -7.80 9.21
C HIS A 168 4.22 -7.05 10.01
N VAL A 169 3.95 -5.82 10.45
CA VAL A 169 4.86 -5.13 11.38
C VAL A 169 4.97 -5.93 12.68
N VAL A 170 3.86 -6.38 13.27
CA VAL A 170 3.88 -7.17 14.51
C VAL A 170 4.58 -8.52 14.31
N LEU A 171 4.29 -9.22 13.21
CA LEU A 171 4.96 -10.48 12.86
C LEU A 171 6.48 -10.28 12.74
N THR A 172 6.91 -9.28 11.96
CA THR A 172 8.33 -8.97 11.75
C THR A 172 9.03 -8.59 13.05
N VAL A 173 8.43 -7.69 13.84
CA VAL A 173 8.99 -7.23 15.12
C VAL A 173 9.06 -8.37 16.13
N SER A 174 8.04 -9.23 16.22
CA SER A 174 8.05 -10.38 17.13
C SER A 174 9.21 -11.32 16.85
N VAL A 175 9.44 -11.68 15.57
CA VAL A 175 10.58 -12.52 15.17
C VAL A 175 11.90 -11.79 15.42
N ALA A 176 12.00 -10.51 15.03
CA ALA A 176 13.21 -9.72 15.23
C ALA A 176 13.63 -9.64 16.70
N LEU A 177 12.67 -9.49 17.62
CA LEU A 177 12.88 -9.44 19.08
C LEU A 177 13.08 -10.81 19.73
N GLY A 178 13.12 -11.90 18.95
CA GLY A 178 13.49 -13.23 19.45
C GLY A 178 12.32 -14.10 19.90
N ALA A 179 11.08 -13.78 19.53
CA ALA A 179 9.99 -14.73 19.67
C ALA A 179 10.30 -16.00 18.85
N SER A 180 10.03 -17.17 19.42
CA SER A 180 10.24 -18.45 18.74
C SER A 180 9.34 -18.65 17.51
N ARG A 181 8.29 -17.83 17.39
CA ARG A 181 7.33 -17.81 16.29
C ARG A 181 6.82 -16.39 16.07
N ALA A 182 6.39 -16.10 14.85
CA ALA A 182 5.74 -14.84 14.54
C ALA A 182 4.38 -14.74 15.26
N VAL A 183 4.04 -13.55 15.76
CA VAL A 183 2.79 -13.30 16.50
C VAL A 183 1.91 -12.32 15.73
N GLY A 184 0.70 -12.75 15.33
CA GLY A 184 -0.23 -11.94 14.55
C GLY A 184 -1.50 -12.71 14.16
N LEU A 185 -2.45 -12.06 13.48
CA LEU A 185 -3.75 -12.68 13.14
C LEU A 185 -3.57 -13.97 12.33
N SER A 186 -2.68 -13.97 11.34
CA SER A 186 -2.26 -15.11 10.48
C SER A 186 -1.56 -16.24 11.23
N THR A 187 -1.30 -16.09 12.52
CA THR A 187 -0.75 -17.14 13.40
C THR A 187 -1.67 -17.42 14.58
N TRP A 188 -2.87 -16.82 14.58
CA TRP A 188 -3.79 -16.78 15.72
C TRP A 188 -3.10 -16.29 16.99
N PHE A 189 -2.34 -15.19 16.87
CA PHE A 189 -1.48 -14.63 17.93
C PHE A 189 -0.46 -15.64 18.49
N GLY A 190 0.05 -16.52 17.63
CA GLY A 190 1.00 -17.57 17.98
C GLY A 190 0.39 -18.85 18.57
N ALA A 191 -0.95 -18.94 18.65
CA ALA A 191 -1.64 -20.08 19.23
C ALA A 191 -1.62 -21.35 18.36
N ILE A 192 -1.39 -21.23 17.05
CA ILE A 192 -1.24 -22.39 16.17
C ILE A 192 0.22 -22.84 16.19
N ASP A 193 0.47 -24.10 16.52
CA ASP A 193 1.82 -24.66 16.53
C ASP A 193 2.43 -24.77 15.12
N PRO A 194 3.77 -24.65 15.01
CA PRO A 194 4.45 -24.82 13.74
C PRO A 194 4.14 -26.19 13.09
N GLY A 195 3.73 -26.18 11.82
CA GLY A 195 3.40 -27.38 11.07
C GLY A 195 2.43 -27.11 9.93
N PRO A 196 1.91 -28.15 9.26
CA PRO A 196 1.01 -28.02 8.12
C PRO A 196 -0.26 -27.21 8.41
N ALA A 197 -0.77 -27.26 9.64
CA ALA A 197 -1.94 -26.48 10.06
C ALA A 197 -1.66 -24.97 10.02
N LEU A 198 -0.53 -24.52 10.60
CA LEU A 198 -0.12 -23.11 10.56
C LEU A 198 0.14 -22.67 9.12
N VAL A 199 0.83 -23.49 8.32
CA VAL A 199 1.12 -23.16 6.91
C VAL A 199 -0.18 -23.02 6.12
N THR A 200 -1.11 -23.98 6.25
CA THR A 200 -2.43 -23.93 5.61
C THR A 200 -3.14 -22.63 5.95
N TYR A 201 -3.22 -22.32 7.24
CA TYR A 201 -3.90 -21.12 7.70
C TYR A 201 -3.25 -19.84 7.16
N ARG A 202 -1.91 -19.76 7.20
CA ARG A 202 -1.17 -18.61 6.65
C ARG A 202 -1.39 -18.44 5.15
N VAL A 203 -1.24 -19.50 4.35
CA VAL A 203 -1.42 -19.45 2.90
C VAL A 203 -2.81 -18.92 2.55
N TRP A 204 -3.86 -19.47 3.16
CA TRP A 204 -5.23 -19.01 2.90
C TRP A 204 -5.50 -17.60 3.42
N TRP A 205 -4.99 -17.24 4.59
CA TRP A 205 -5.12 -15.90 5.15
C TRP A 205 -4.56 -14.84 4.19
N HIS A 206 -3.29 -15.00 3.79
CA HIS A 206 -2.64 -14.03 2.90
C HIS A 206 -3.27 -14.04 1.52
N PHE A 207 -3.68 -15.20 0.99
CA PHE A 207 -4.39 -15.30 -0.28
C PHE A 207 -5.70 -14.49 -0.27
N VAL A 208 -6.56 -14.73 0.73
CA VAL A 208 -7.86 -14.04 0.84
C VAL A 208 -7.66 -12.54 1.06
N ALA A 209 -6.74 -12.15 1.94
CA ALA A 209 -6.43 -10.75 2.18
C ALA A 209 -5.96 -10.06 0.88
N ASN A 210 -5.01 -10.65 0.16
CA ASN A 210 -4.51 -10.08 -1.09
C ASN A 210 -5.53 -10.11 -2.22
N LEU A 211 -6.42 -11.11 -2.28
CA LEU A 211 -7.52 -11.15 -3.24
C LEU A 211 -8.48 -9.97 -3.02
N ILE A 212 -8.92 -9.76 -1.78
CA ILE A 212 -9.82 -8.66 -1.42
C ILE A 212 -9.13 -7.31 -1.70
N GLY A 213 -7.89 -7.15 -1.25
CA GLY A 213 -7.11 -5.93 -1.50
C GLY A 213 -6.96 -5.64 -2.99
N THR A 214 -6.64 -6.65 -3.79
CA THR A 214 -6.48 -6.53 -5.26
C THR A 214 -7.80 -6.18 -5.94
N ALA A 215 -8.92 -6.77 -5.52
CA ALA A 215 -10.24 -6.40 -6.03
C ALA A 215 -10.58 -4.93 -5.72
N ILE A 216 -10.32 -4.47 -4.49
CA ILE A 216 -10.50 -3.07 -4.09
C ILE A 216 -9.65 -2.13 -4.94
N LEU A 217 -8.37 -2.48 -5.13
CA LEU A 217 -7.45 -1.71 -5.97
C LEU A 217 -7.94 -1.64 -7.42
N ALA A 218 -8.33 -2.77 -8.00
CA ALA A 218 -8.83 -2.84 -9.37
C ALA A 218 -10.06 -1.94 -9.56
N VAL A 219 -11.01 -1.98 -8.62
CA VAL A 219 -12.20 -1.12 -8.64
C VAL A 219 -11.82 0.37 -8.47
N ALA A 220 -10.88 0.68 -7.58
CA ALA A 220 -10.37 2.04 -7.40
C ALA A 220 -9.71 2.60 -8.67
N VAL A 221 -8.87 1.80 -9.33
CA VAL A 221 -8.18 2.15 -10.58
C VAL A 221 -9.17 2.27 -11.74
N TYR A 222 -10.12 1.34 -11.85
CA TYR A 222 -11.20 1.42 -12.85
C TYR A 222 -11.98 2.73 -12.73
N HIS A 223 -12.40 3.08 -11.51
CA HIS A 223 -13.10 4.34 -11.28
C HIS A 223 -12.20 5.54 -11.50
N LEU A 224 -10.93 5.49 -11.10
CA LEU A 224 -9.97 6.57 -11.34
C LEU A 224 -9.81 6.85 -12.83
N TRP A 225 -9.71 5.79 -13.65
CA TRP A 225 -9.63 5.92 -15.10
C TRP A 225 -10.90 6.55 -15.69
N ARG A 226 -12.09 6.19 -15.19
CA ARG A 226 -13.36 6.80 -15.62
C ARG A 226 -13.52 8.25 -15.15
N GLU A 227 -13.03 8.56 -13.96
CA GLU A 227 -13.13 9.87 -13.30
C GLU A 227 -11.96 10.81 -13.65
N ARG A 228 -11.02 10.38 -14.51
CA ARG A 228 -9.77 11.12 -14.83
C ARG A 228 -9.99 12.56 -15.29
N ARG A 229 -11.10 12.84 -15.99
CA ARG A 229 -11.45 14.19 -16.46
C ARG A 229 -11.79 15.11 -15.30
N ALA A 230 -12.60 14.64 -14.35
CA ALA A 230 -12.96 15.38 -13.15
C ALA A 230 -11.74 15.61 -12.25
N VAL A 231 -10.88 14.59 -12.12
CA VAL A 231 -9.61 14.72 -11.39
C VAL A 231 -8.73 15.79 -12.03
N ARG A 232 -8.56 15.76 -13.35
CA ARG A 232 -7.76 16.74 -14.09
C ARG A 232 -8.28 18.16 -13.93
N ALA A 233 -9.58 18.38 -14.06
CA ALA A 233 -10.21 19.69 -13.87
C ALA A 233 -9.88 20.30 -12.49
N GLY A 234 -9.93 19.48 -11.42
CA GLY A 234 -9.59 19.94 -10.07
C GLY A 234 -8.13 20.38 -9.89
N TYR A 235 -7.20 19.96 -10.75
CA TYR A 235 -5.82 20.49 -10.75
C TYR A 235 -5.65 21.74 -11.62
N GLU A 236 -6.49 21.92 -12.65
CA GLU A 236 -6.47 23.08 -13.54
C GLU A 236 -7.08 24.30 -12.84
N GLU A 237 -8.22 24.17 -12.17
CA GLU A 237 -8.86 25.24 -11.37
C GLU A 237 -7.93 25.79 -10.28
N GLY A 238 -7.21 24.92 -9.57
CA GLY A 238 -6.26 25.34 -8.54
C GLY A 238 -5.04 26.10 -9.08
N ARG A 239 -4.74 25.98 -10.38
CA ARG A 239 -3.62 26.71 -11.01
C ARG A 239 -4.01 28.14 -11.40
N GLU A 240 -5.26 28.35 -11.77
CA GLU A 240 -5.78 29.68 -12.12
C GLU A 240 -5.96 30.57 -10.89
N GLY A 241 -6.36 29.99 -9.75
CA GLY A 241 -6.48 30.71 -8.48
C GLY A 241 -5.15 31.26 -7.92
N ASP A 242 -4.05 30.52 -8.07
CA ASP A 242 -2.70 30.95 -7.61
C ASP A 242 -2.03 31.94 -8.59
N GLY A 243 -2.50 32.03 -9.83
CA GLY A 243 -1.99 32.95 -10.85
C GLY A 243 -2.54 34.38 -10.76
N GLY A 244 -3.57 34.60 -9.94
CA GLY A 244 -4.11 35.92 -9.61
C GLY A 244 -3.17 36.69 -8.68
N GLY A 245 -2.09 37.24 -9.24
CA GLY A 245 -1.07 37.97 -8.48
C GLY A 245 -1.63 39.06 -7.56
N PRO A 246 -0.96 39.34 -6.42
CA PRO A 246 -1.37 40.39 -5.50
C PRO A 246 -1.22 41.75 -6.18
N GLY A 247 -2.35 42.39 -6.47
CA GLY A 247 -2.38 43.83 -6.72
C GLY A 247 -1.71 44.30 -8.01
N ARG A 248 -2.52 44.38 -9.07
CA ARG A 248 -2.71 45.73 -9.60
C ARG A 248 -3.93 46.28 -8.86
N PRO A 249 -3.78 47.21 -7.89
CA PRO A 249 -4.94 47.91 -7.39
C PRO A 249 -5.66 48.46 -8.63
N ALA A 250 -6.94 48.12 -8.78
CA ALA A 250 -7.80 48.84 -9.67
C ALA A 250 -7.64 50.31 -9.26
N ARG A 251 -6.90 51.08 -10.06
CA ARG A 251 -6.88 52.53 -9.94
C ARG A 251 -8.34 52.91 -10.07
N GLY A 252 -8.96 53.21 -8.93
CA GLY A 252 -10.28 53.77 -8.88
C GLY A 252 -10.24 55.06 -9.70
N GLY A 253 -10.66 54.96 -10.95
CA GLY A 253 -11.29 56.08 -11.60
C GLY A 253 -12.54 56.36 -10.79
N ALA A 254 -12.40 57.26 -9.82
CA ALA A 254 -13.53 57.83 -9.13
C ALA A 254 -14.44 58.45 -10.20
N ALA A 255 -15.60 57.83 -10.44
CA ALA A 255 -16.69 58.54 -11.07
C ALA A 255 -17.15 59.62 -10.08
N PRO A 256 -17.08 60.92 -10.42
CA PRO A 256 -17.64 61.96 -9.58
C PRO A 256 -19.16 61.86 -9.67
N GLY A 257 -19.86 61.50 -8.59
CA GLY A 257 -21.31 61.66 -8.55
C GLY A 257 -22.17 60.79 -7.63
N ALA A 258 -21.63 59.87 -6.83
CA ALA A 258 -22.46 59.07 -5.94
C ALA A 258 -22.62 59.75 -4.56
N VAL A 259 -23.67 60.58 -4.44
CA VAL A 259 -24.18 61.11 -3.17
C VAL A 259 -24.74 59.96 -2.35
N TRP A 260 -24.10 59.66 -1.22
CA TRP A 260 -24.66 58.73 -0.23
C TRP A 260 -25.77 59.42 0.56
N VAL A 261 -27.02 59.01 0.31
CA VAL A 261 -28.16 59.34 1.18
C VAL A 261 -28.10 58.42 2.40
N ARG A 262 -27.83 59.04 3.54
CA ARG A 262 -27.77 58.42 4.86
C ARG A 262 -29.20 58.29 5.40
N GLY A 263 -29.66 57.07 5.65
CA GLY A 263 -30.82 56.81 6.50
C GLY A 263 -31.96 56.06 5.83
N GLY A 264 -32.09 54.79 6.18
CA GLY A 264 -33.26 53.96 5.86
C GLY A 264 -33.13 52.63 6.58
N ALA A 265 -33.76 52.51 7.75
CA ALA A 265 -33.86 51.25 8.46
C ALA A 265 -34.67 50.22 7.64
N PRO A 266 -34.33 48.93 7.64
CA PRO A 266 -35.14 47.92 7.00
C PRO A 266 -36.45 47.73 7.78
N VAL A 267 -37.57 47.96 7.09
CA VAL A 267 -38.92 47.65 7.55
C VAL A 267 -39.12 46.14 7.46
N SER A 268 -39.46 45.52 8.59
CA SER A 268 -39.93 44.14 8.69
C SER A 268 -41.33 44.01 8.11
N SER A 269 -41.53 43.13 7.12
CA SER A 269 -42.87 42.70 6.69
C SER A 269 -43.27 41.39 7.39
N PRO A 270 -44.43 41.32 8.04
CA PRO A 270 -44.97 40.09 8.61
C PRO A 270 -45.95 39.37 7.68
N SER A 271 -45.98 38.05 7.84
CA SER A 271 -47.12 37.13 7.64
C SER A 271 -47.64 36.84 6.23
N GLY A 272 -47.77 35.55 5.94
CA GLY A 272 -48.54 35.01 4.82
C GLY A 272 -48.75 33.50 4.98
N ARG A 273 -49.77 33.15 5.77
CA ARG A 273 -50.56 31.89 5.91
C ARG A 273 -49.96 30.54 5.50
#